data_AF-U6SM68-F1
#
_entry.id   AF-U6SM68-F1
#
_cell.length_a   1.000
_cell.length_b   1.000
_cell.length_c   1.000
_cell.angle_alpha   90.00
_cell.angle_beta   90.00
_cell.angle_gamma   90.00
#
_symmetry.space_group_name_H-M   'P 1'
#
loop_
_entity.id
_entity.type
_entity.pdbx_description
1 polymer ?
#
loop_
_entity_poly.entity_id
_entity_poly.type
_entity_poly.pdbx_seq_one_letter_code
_entity_poly.pdbx_strand_id
1 'polypeptide(L)' 'MGNMLYQEAREAVARAELLALAAETDIQREAVQKEIQRAKNALNSAFHNSSMAEQEQLGHMQTQLQNITSMGQFE' A
#
# COMPACT_ATOMS: atom_id res chain seq x y z
N MET A 1 -21.79 -6.32 -3.66
CA MET A 1 -20.75 -6.84 -2.76
C MET A 1 -19.46 -6.16 -3.14
N GLY A 2 -19.03 -5.16 -2.36
CA GLY A 2 -17.78 -4.46 -2.62
C GLY A 2 -16.61 -5.43 -2.48
N ASN A 3 -15.64 -5.35 -3.39
CA ASN A 3 -14.49 -6.24 -3.38
C ASN A 3 -13.69 -6.04 -2.09
N MET A 4 -13.77 -7.01 -1.18
CA MET A 4 -13.12 -6.92 0.14
C MET A 4 -11.60 -6.78 0.00
N LEU A 5 -11.01 -7.39 -1.04
CA LEU A 5 -9.59 -7.28 -1.33
C LEU A 5 -9.22 -5.87 -1.80
N TYR A 6 -10.08 -5.22 -2.60
CA TYR A 6 -9.88 -3.83 -3.00
C TYR A 6 -9.90 -2.88 -1.79
N GLN A 7 -10.85 -3.09 -0.86
CA GLN A 7 -10.93 -2.28 0.36
C GLN A 7 -9.70 -2.49 1.24
N GLU A 8 -9.28 -3.75 1.42
CA GLU A 8 -8.08 -4.08 2.18
C GLU A 8 -6.82 -3.44 1.58
N ALA A 9 -6.64 -3.53 0.26
CA ALA A 9 -5.52 -2.92 -0.44
C ALA A 9 -5.49 -1.40 -0.25
N ARG A 10 -6.63 -0.74 -0.41
CA ARG A 10 -6.77 0.70 -0.20
C ARG A 10 -6.44 1.11 1.24
N GLU A 11 -6.96 0.39 2.22
CA GLU A 11 -6.66 0.66 3.63
C GLU A 11 -5.18 0.45 3.96
N ALA A 12 -4.56 -0.61 3.43
CA ALA A 12 -3.16 -0.90 3.68
C ALA A 12 -2.24 0.20 3.10
N VAL A 13 -2.53 0.71 1.89
CA VAL A 13 -1.79 1.83 1.30
C VAL A 13 -1.96 3.10 2.12
N ALA A 14 -3.19 3.43 2.54
CA ALA A 14 -3.45 4.60 3.38
C ALA A 14 -2.73 4.50 4.74
N ARG A 15 -2.68 3.30 5.35
CA ARG A 15 -1.93 3.06 6.59
C ARG A 15 -0.43 3.24 6.38
N ALA A 16 0.13 2.69 5.30
CA ALA A 16 1.54 2.85 4.97
C ALA A 16 1.92 4.34 4.76
N GLU A 17 1.06 5.10 4.07
CA GLU A 17 1.25 6.54 3.86
C GLU A 17 1.26 7.33 5.18
N LEU A 18 0.26 7.09 6.04
CA LEU A 18 0.15 7.76 7.35
C LEU A 18 1.36 7.47 8.24
N LEU A 19 1.80 6.21 8.30
CA LEU A 19 2.97 5.84 9.09
C LEU A 19 4.24 6.45 8.51
N ALA A 20 4.38 6.48 7.18
CA ALA A 20 5.55 7.07 6.53
C ALA A 20 5.68 8.56 6.82
N LEU A 21 4.56 9.30 6.87
CA LEU A 21 4.53 10.72 7.22
C LEU A 21 4.96 10.99 8.67
N ALA A 22 4.71 10.04 9.58
CA ALA A 22 5.03 10.16 11.01
C ALA A 22 6.37 9.52 11.40
N ALA A 23 7.04 8.79 10.49
CA ALA A 23 8.21 8.01 10.84
C ALA A 23 9.47 8.88 10.99
N GLU A 24 9.85 9.14 12.24
CA GLU A 24 11.06 9.93 12.57
C GLU A 24 12.20 9.07 13.14
N THR A 25 11.91 7.85 13.59
CA THR A 25 12.88 6.95 14.23
C THR A 25 12.99 5.63 13.49
N ASP A 26 14.12 4.92 13.62
CA ASP A 26 14.33 3.63 12.94
C ASP A 26 13.26 2.58 13.26
N ILE A 27 12.76 2.56 14.51
CA ILE A 27 11.66 1.67 14.91
C ILE A 27 10.37 1.97 14.13
N GLN A 28 10.06 3.26 13.93
CA GLN A 28 8.89 3.66 13.15
C GLN A 28 9.09 3.35 11.66
N ARG A 29 10.31 3.52 11.14
CA ARG A 29 10.64 3.14 9.76
C ARG A 29 10.48 1.64 9.51
N GLU A 30 10.83 0.79 10.47
CA GLU A 30 10.59 -0.65 10.38
C GLU A 30 9.08 -0.97 10.37
N ALA A 31 8.28 -0.25 11.16
CA ALA A 31 6.83 -0.39 11.13
C ALA A 31 6.23 0.02 9.77
N VAL A 32 6.76 1.09 9.16
CA VAL A 32 6.39 1.50 7.79
C VAL A 32 6.73 0.41 6.78
N GLN A 33 7.93 -0.18 6.85
CA GLN A 33 8.33 -1.28 5.95
C GLN A 33 7.38 -2.49 6.04
N LYS A 34 6.95 -2.85 7.25
CA LYS A 34 5.98 -3.93 7.47
C LYS A 34 4.64 -3.62 6.80
N GLU A 35 4.12 -2.39 6.96
CA GLU A 35 2.87 -2.00 6.33
C GLU A 35 3.01 -1.84 4.80
N ILE A 36 4.16 -1.40 4.29
CA ILE A 36 4.44 -1.40 2.84
C ILE A 36 4.36 -2.81 2.29
N GLN A 37 4.98 -3.80 2.95
CA GLN A 37 4.93 -5.18 2.50
C GLN A 37 3.49 -5.74 2.53
N ARG A 38 2.73 -5.40 3.56
CA ARG A 38 1.31 -5.75 3.66
C ARG A 38 0.51 -5.14 2.51
N ALA A 39 0.71 -3.87 2.22
CA ALA A 39 0.05 -3.18 1.12
C ALA A 39 0.39 -3.79 -0.24
N LYS A 40 1.66 -4.15 -0.49
CA LYS A 40 2.09 -4.87 -1.71
C LYS A 40 1.32 -6.18 -1.87
N ASN A 41 1.23 -6.98 -0.82
CA ASN A 41 0.53 -8.27 -0.85
C ASN A 41 -0.97 -8.07 -1.12
N ALA A 42 -1.61 -7.13 -0.42
CA ALA A 42 -3.03 -6.84 -0.59
C ALA A 42 -3.35 -6.31 -1.99
N LEU A 43 -2.53 -5.39 -2.53
CA LEU A 43 -2.66 -4.89 -3.90
C LEU A 43 -2.54 -6.02 -4.92
N ASN A 44 -1.58 -6.93 -4.74
CA ASN A 44 -1.39 -8.06 -5.63
C ASN A 44 -2.59 -9.02 -5.60
N SER A 45 -3.07 -9.37 -4.40
CA SER A 45 -4.28 -10.21 -4.24
C SER A 45 -5.52 -9.54 -4.82
N ALA A 46 -5.69 -8.24 -4.59
CA ALA A 46 -6.81 -7.47 -5.12
C ALA A 46 -6.76 -7.42 -6.65
N PHE A 47 -5.59 -7.21 -7.26
CA PHE A 47 -5.44 -7.08 -8.71
C PHE A 47 -5.91 -8.33 -9.45
N HIS A 48 -5.53 -9.51 -8.94
CA HIS A 48 -5.94 -10.80 -9.51
C HIS A 48 -7.44 -11.10 -9.36
N ASN A 49 -8.12 -10.47 -8.41
CA ASN A 49 -9.54 -10.71 -8.09
C ASN A 49 -10.44 -9.50 -8.42
N SER A 50 -9.95 -8.57 -9.24
CA SER A 50 -10.63 -7.31 -9.56
C SER A 50 -11.01 -7.22 -11.03
N SER A 51 -12.03 -6.41 -11.32
CA SER A 51 -12.41 -6.04 -12.69
C SER A 51 -11.34 -5.15 -13.34
N MET A 52 -11.35 -4.99 -14.67
CA MET A 52 -10.42 -4.08 -15.37
C MET A 52 -10.43 -2.66 -14.79
N ALA A 53 -11.61 -2.10 -14.51
CA ALA A 53 -11.72 -0.76 -13.92
C ALA A 53 -11.11 -0.66 -12.50
N GLU A 54 -11.25 -1.71 -11.69
CA GLU A 54 -10.66 -1.78 -10.35
C GLU A 54 -9.13 -1.98 -10.43
N GLN A 55 -8.66 -2.73 -11.43
CA GLN A 55 -7.23 -2.93 -11.68
C GLN A 55 -6.51 -1.62 -12.03
N GLU A 56 -7.15 -0.71 -12.79
CA GLU A 56 -6.58 0.63 -13.04
C GLU A 56 -6.40 1.40 -11.73
N GLN A 57 -7.42 1.40 -10.86
CA GLN A 57 -7.35 2.04 -9.54
C GLN A 57 -6.26 1.41 -8.66
N LEU A 58 -6.14 0.08 -8.65
CA LEU A 58 -5.09 -0.64 -7.93
C LEU A 58 -3.69 -0.34 -8.50
N GLY A 59 -3.58 -0.09 -9.81
CA GLY A 59 -2.35 0.38 -10.45
C GLY A 59 -1.91 1.75 -9.91
N HIS A 60 -2.84 2.70 -9.79
CA HIS A 60 -2.56 3.99 -9.17
C HIS A 60 -2.08 3.85 -7.72
N MET A 61 -2.71 2.97 -6.93
CA MET A 61 -2.29 2.70 -5.55
C MET A 61 -0.90 2.05 -5.47
N GLN A 62 -0.54 1.18 -6.42
CA GLN A 62 0.81 0.63 -6.50
C GLN A 62 1.85 1.73 -6.76
N THR A 63 1.57 2.67 -7.66
CA THR A 63 2.44 3.82 -7.89
C THR A 63 2.57 4.71 -6.65
N GLN A 64 1.48 4.95 -5.93
CA GLN A 64 1.51 5.68 -4.65
C GLN A 64 2.42 4.98 -3.63
N LEU A 65 2.26 3.67 -3.46
CA LEU A 65 3.07 2.89 -2.54
C LEU A 65 4.56 2.89 -2.92
N GLN A 66 4.86 2.88 -4.22
CA GLN A 66 6.23 2.98 -4.73
C GLN A 66 6.84 4.35 -4.43
N ASN A 67 6.07 5.43 -4.59
CA ASN A 67 6.51 6.78 -4.22
C ASN A 67 6.83 6.89 -2.73
N ILE A 68 5.96 6.35 -1.86
CA ILE A 68 6.20 6.31 -0.41
C ILE A 68 7.51 5.58 -0.10
N THR A 69 7.72 4.41 -0.73
CA THR A 69 8.92 3.59 -0.55
C THR A 69 10.19 4.36 -0.96
N SER A 70 10.15 5.03 -2.12
CA SER A 70 11.29 5.78 -2.65
C SER A 70 11.57 7.06 -1.85
N MET A 71 10.55 7.81 -1.44
CA MET A 71 10.71 9.05 -0.69
C MET A 71 11.22 8.83 0.73
N GLY A 72 10.77 7.77 1.41
CA GLY A 72 11.20 7.46 2.77
C GLY A 72 12.42 6.53 2.87
N GLN A 73 13.05 6.19 1.73
CA GLN A 73 14.17 5.24 1.65
C GLN A 73 13.87 3.92 2.38
N PHE A 74 12.69 3.34 2.13
CA PHE A 74 12.22 2.11 2.77
C PHE A 74 12.57 0.85 1.96
N GLU A 75 13.56 0.92 1.08
CA GLU A 75 13.96 -0.15 0.13
C GLU A 75 14.41 -1.45 0.81
#